data_AF-A0A7U5YQI3-F1
#
_entry.id   AF-A0A7U5YQI3-F1
#
_cell.length_a   1.000
_cell.length_b   1.000
_cell.length_c   1.000
_cell.angle_alpha   90.00
_cell.angle_beta   90.00
_cell.angle_gamma   90.00
#
_symmetry.space_group_name_H-M   'P 1'
#
loop_
_entity.id
_entity.type
_entity.pdbx_description
1 polymer ?
#
loop_
_entity_poly.entity_id
_entity_poly.type
_entity_poly.pdbx_seq_one_letter_code
_entity_poly.pdbx_strand_id
1 'polypeptide(L)'
;MRLKYAITIGDPKSPQIVAHPSGCSGDDRLNRDDIVASLGITQSRCRAGLSLIYAKYTKDLHAAELALRDLQKYASSISWKYFSRIPDGNFPIAVSVMAMLVLEEYCRTADTKGAKCLCGGRGEIRDIKKSIKSGKPVMKTCSRCKGSGLKPFSHGRCLHVLTLFVSVSQSSYSRHWRPFFNELMTWCYRQESAAEGIYKRITTPFPFSQEESGHPS
;
A
#
# COMPACT_ATOMS: atom_id res chain seq x y z
N MET A 1 -10.54 6.29 13.72
CA MET A 1 -9.20 5.65 13.81
C MET A 1 -8.59 5.48 12.41
N ARG A 2 -7.26 5.45 12.21
CA ARG A 2 -6.66 5.16 10.88
C ARG A 2 -6.57 3.65 10.65
N LEU A 3 -6.95 3.15 9.47
CA LEU A 3 -6.94 1.72 9.13
C LEU A 3 -5.59 1.04 9.39
N LYS A 4 -4.48 1.73 9.06
CA LYS A 4 -3.11 1.23 9.27
C LYS A 4 -2.77 0.96 10.74
N TYR A 5 -3.38 1.70 11.67
CA TYR A 5 -3.25 1.43 13.09
C TYR A 5 -4.23 0.34 13.53
N ALA A 6 -5.45 0.34 12.98
CA ALA A 6 -6.48 -0.66 13.26
C ALA A 6 -6.02 -2.10 12.98
N ILE A 7 -5.36 -2.32 11.85
CA ILE A 7 -4.82 -3.66 11.50
C ILE A 7 -3.81 -4.16 12.52
N THR A 8 -3.06 -3.28 13.19
CA THR A 8 -2.11 -3.68 14.25
C THR A 8 -2.80 -4.02 15.57
N ILE A 9 -4.02 -3.55 15.83
CA ILE A 9 -4.78 -3.93 17.04
C ILE A 9 -5.58 -5.22 16.78
N GLY A 10 -6.19 -5.32 15.60
CA GLY A 10 -6.99 -6.47 15.20
C GLY A 10 -6.19 -7.72 14.84
N ASP A 11 -4.87 -7.62 14.63
CA ASP A 11 -4.02 -8.78 14.36
C ASP A 11 -3.93 -9.67 15.62
N PRO A 12 -4.27 -10.97 15.56
CA PRO A 12 -4.14 -11.87 16.70
C PRO A 12 -2.68 -12.03 17.16
N LYS A 13 -1.69 -11.78 16.28
CA LYS A 13 -0.26 -11.86 16.60
C LYS A 13 0.29 -10.56 17.19
N SER A 14 -0.51 -9.49 17.24
CA SER A 14 -0.13 -8.23 17.87
C SER A 14 0.00 -8.39 19.39
N PRO A 15 1.02 -7.78 20.03
CA PRO A 15 1.11 -7.75 21.48
C PRO A 15 -0.19 -7.19 22.04
N GLN A 16 -0.91 -8.03 22.79
CA GLN A 16 -2.18 -7.68 23.41
C GLN A 16 -1.91 -6.59 24.45
N ILE A 17 -2.13 -5.33 24.09
CA ILE A 17 -2.26 -4.28 25.08
C ILE A 17 -3.62 -4.52 25.73
N VAL A 18 -3.63 -5.29 26.82
CA VAL A 18 -4.79 -5.37 27.73
C VAL A 18 -4.92 -3.99 28.37
N ALA A 19 -5.57 -3.08 27.67
CA ALA A 19 -6.08 -1.87 28.30
C ALA A 19 -7.24 -2.32 29.18
N HIS A 20 -6.99 -2.49 30.48
CA HIS A 20 -8.09 -2.52 31.44
C HIS A 20 -8.91 -1.25 31.20
N PRO A 21 -10.23 -1.36 30.90
CA PRO A 21 -11.04 -0.18 30.72
C PRO A 21 -11.07 0.57 32.04
N SER A 22 -10.37 1.70 32.12
CA SER A 22 -10.57 2.67 33.18
C SER A 22 -11.97 3.25 32.98
N GLY A 23 -12.86 2.98 33.93
CA GLY A 23 -14.21 3.52 33.96
C GLY A 23 -14.18 5.04 33.99
N CYS A 24 -14.28 5.66 32.81
CA CYS A 24 -14.55 7.08 32.64
C CYS A 24 -15.43 7.23 31.41
N SER A 25 -16.66 7.66 31.65
CA SER A 25 -17.71 7.84 30.66
C SER A 25 -17.28 8.83 29.57
N GLY A 26 -17.15 8.30 28.35
CA GLY A 26 -16.92 9.03 27.11
C GLY A 26 -17.04 8.05 25.96
N ASP A 27 -18.23 7.97 25.36
CA ASP A 27 -18.70 6.92 24.42
C ASP A 27 -18.05 6.99 23.01
N ASP A 28 -16.94 7.73 22.86
CA ASP A 28 -16.37 8.12 21.56
C ASP A 28 -15.11 7.32 21.15
N ARG A 29 -14.76 6.25 21.89
CA ARG A 29 -13.55 5.45 21.64
C ARG A 29 -13.89 4.06 21.13
N LEU A 30 -13.63 3.82 19.85
CA LEU A 30 -13.70 2.48 19.23
C LEU A 30 -12.90 1.48 20.07
N ASN A 31 -13.59 0.45 20.57
CA ASN A 31 -12.97 -0.63 21.31
C ASN A 31 -12.36 -1.68 20.36
N ARG A 32 -11.71 -2.72 20.89
CA ARG A 32 -11.10 -3.79 20.09
C ARG A 32 -12.14 -4.52 19.22
N ASP A 33 -13.33 -4.78 19.76
CA ASP A 33 -14.39 -5.51 19.08
C ASP A 33 -14.96 -4.68 17.93
N ASP A 34 -15.15 -3.37 18.12
CA ASP A 34 -15.54 -2.42 17.06
C ASP A 34 -14.51 -2.40 15.94
N ILE A 35 -13.22 -2.44 16.30
CA ILE A 35 -12.12 -2.48 15.33
C ILE A 35 -12.17 -3.77 14.51
N VAL A 36 -12.28 -4.93 15.16
CA VAL A 36 -12.34 -6.23 14.49
C VAL A 36 -13.59 -6.35 13.63
N ALA A 37 -14.74 -5.92 14.12
CA ALA A 37 -15.99 -5.87 13.36
C ALA A 37 -15.86 -4.95 12.13
N SER A 38 -15.31 -3.75 12.31
CA SER A 38 -15.08 -2.79 11.22
C SER A 38 -14.10 -3.33 10.18
N LEU A 39 -13.06 -4.05 10.60
CA LEU A 39 -12.12 -4.74 9.71
C LEU A 39 -12.80 -5.86 8.93
N GLY A 40 -13.66 -6.66 9.56
CA GLY A 40 -14.46 -7.70 8.90
C GLY A 40 -15.42 -7.12 7.85
N ILE A 41 -16.13 -6.03 8.17
CA ILE A 41 -16.98 -5.32 7.21
C ILE A 41 -16.12 -4.77 6.05
N THR A 42 -14.98 -4.15 6.36
CA THR A 42 -14.04 -3.65 5.34
C THR A 42 -13.55 -4.77 4.43
N GLN A 43 -13.24 -5.95 4.97
CA GLN A 43 -12.81 -7.12 4.19
C GLN A 43 -13.90 -7.58 3.22
N SER A 44 -15.16 -7.60 3.66
CA SER A 44 -16.30 -7.99 2.82
C SER A 44 -16.52 -7.06 1.61
N ARG A 45 -16.19 -5.76 1.77
CA ARG A 45 -16.39 -4.72 0.73
C ARG A 45 -15.15 -4.51 -0.13
N CYS A 46 -13.96 -4.63 0.46
CA CYS A 46 -12.67 -4.30 -0.15
C CYS A 46 -11.59 -5.33 0.19
N ARG A 47 -11.83 -6.60 -0.17
CA ARG A 47 -10.90 -7.70 0.11
C ARG A 47 -9.48 -7.42 -0.40
N ALA A 48 -9.33 -7.07 -1.68
CA ALA A 48 -8.03 -6.86 -2.29
C ALA A 48 -7.23 -5.74 -1.60
N GLY A 49 -7.89 -4.60 -1.30
CA GLY A 49 -7.27 -3.49 -0.59
C GLY A 49 -6.83 -3.85 0.83
N LEU A 50 -7.67 -4.59 1.56
CA LEU A 50 -7.32 -5.01 2.92
C LEU A 50 -6.19 -6.05 2.91
N SER A 51 -6.21 -7.02 1.99
CA SER A 51 -5.12 -7.99 1.80
C SER A 51 -3.79 -7.31 1.46
N LEU A 52 -3.80 -6.30 0.58
CA LEU A 52 -2.62 -5.49 0.27
C LEU A 52 -2.06 -4.76 1.51
N ILE A 53 -2.94 -4.21 2.35
CA ILE A 53 -2.55 -3.51 3.58
C ILE A 53 -1.92 -4.48 4.58
N TYR A 54 -2.51 -5.66 4.80
CA TYR A 54 -1.92 -6.70 5.65
C TYR A 54 -0.56 -7.17 5.10
N ALA A 55 -0.49 -7.49 3.81
CA ALA A 55 0.77 -7.90 3.16
C ALA A 55 1.89 -6.85 3.34
N LYS A 56 1.55 -5.56 3.23
CA LYS A 56 2.49 -4.45 3.33
C LYS A 56 2.93 -4.15 4.76
N TYR A 57 2.02 -4.12 5.72
CA TYR A 57 2.30 -3.59 7.06
C TYR A 57 2.49 -4.66 8.14
N THR A 58 1.76 -5.78 8.07
CA THR A 58 1.93 -6.90 9.03
C THR A 58 2.80 -8.01 8.46
N LYS A 59 3.17 -7.93 7.17
CA LYS A 59 3.93 -8.96 6.45
C LYS A 59 3.25 -10.33 6.49
N ASP A 60 1.92 -10.35 6.51
CA ASP A 60 1.13 -11.58 6.50
C ASP A 60 1.28 -12.29 5.13
N LEU A 61 1.76 -13.53 5.18
CA LEU A 61 2.02 -14.34 3.99
C LEU A 61 0.74 -14.75 3.25
N HIS A 62 -0.33 -15.07 3.99
CA HIS A 62 -1.59 -15.46 3.39
C HIS A 62 -2.28 -14.26 2.74
N ALA A 63 -2.24 -13.09 3.40
CA ALA A 63 -2.72 -11.86 2.81
C ALA A 63 -1.92 -11.46 1.56
N ALA A 64 -0.60 -11.67 1.56
CA ALA A 64 0.24 -11.45 0.40
C ALA A 64 -0.13 -12.38 -0.77
N GLU A 65 -0.43 -13.65 -0.51
CA GLU A 65 -0.88 -14.60 -1.53
C GLU A 65 -2.24 -14.18 -2.12
N LEU A 66 -3.21 -13.80 -1.29
CA LEU A 66 -4.51 -13.30 -1.75
C LEU A 66 -4.36 -12.02 -2.59
N ALA A 67 -3.54 -11.08 -2.12
CA ALA A 67 -3.25 -9.84 -2.84
C ALA A 67 -2.59 -10.11 -4.19
N LEU A 68 -1.65 -11.06 -4.26
CA LEU A 68 -1.00 -11.47 -5.50
C LEU A 68 -2.00 -12.06 -6.49
N ARG A 69 -2.88 -12.97 -6.04
CA ARG A 69 -3.92 -13.58 -6.88
C ARG A 69 -4.87 -12.52 -7.45
N ASP A 70 -5.32 -11.58 -6.63
CA ASP A 70 -6.22 -10.50 -7.08
C ASP A 70 -5.49 -9.55 -8.06
N LEU A 71 -4.21 -9.23 -7.81
CA LEU A 71 -3.38 -8.42 -8.70
C LEU A 71 -3.10 -9.13 -10.04
N GLN A 72 -2.83 -10.43 -10.03
CA GLN A 72 -2.62 -11.23 -11.25
C GLN A 72 -3.88 -11.28 -12.12
N LYS A 73 -5.07 -11.43 -11.51
CA LYS A 73 -6.34 -11.37 -12.22
C LYS A 73 -6.54 -10.01 -12.89
N TYR A 74 -6.24 -8.92 -12.18
CA TYR A 74 -6.28 -7.57 -12.75
C TYR A 74 -5.24 -7.38 -13.86
N ALA A 75 -4.03 -7.89 -13.69
CA ALA A 75 -2.96 -7.81 -14.67
C ALA A 75 -3.34 -8.50 -15.98
N SER A 76 -3.93 -9.69 -15.90
CA SER A 76 -4.44 -10.41 -17.07
C SER A 76 -5.57 -9.66 -17.77
N SER A 77 -6.49 -9.04 -17.02
CA SER A 77 -7.67 -8.36 -17.61
C SER A 77 -7.33 -7.07 -18.37
N ILE A 78 -6.23 -6.39 -18.02
CA ILE A 78 -5.81 -5.15 -18.69
C ILE A 78 -4.63 -5.35 -19.66
N SER A 79 -4.04 -6.54 -19.71
CA SER A 79 -2.81 -6.83 -20.47
C SER A 79 -2.91 -6.41 -21.95
N TRP A 80 -4.04 -6.68 -22.60
CA TRP A 80 -4.30 -6.31 -24.00
C TRP A 80 -4.18 -4.81 -24.29
N LYS A 81 -4.38 -3.93 -23.30
CA LYS A 81 -4.25 -2.47 -23.46
C LYS A 81 -2.80 -2.04 -23.68
N TYR A 82 -1.85 -2.79 -23.14
CA TYR A 82 -0.42 -2.47 -23.19
C TYR A 82 0.33 -3.31 -24.22
N PHE A 83 -0.21 -4.49 -24.56
CA PHE A 83 0.42 -5.46 -25.44
C PHE A 83 -0.54 -5.85 -26.56
N SER A 84 -0.45 -5.16 -27.70
CA SER A 84 -1.29 -5.40 -28.89
C SER A 84 -0.93 -6.70 -29.63
N ARG A 85 0.29 -7.21 -29.43
CA ARG A 85 0.76 -8.49 -29.97
C ARG A 85 1.44 -9.26 -28.85
N ILE A 86 0.95 -10.46 -28.58
CA ILE A 86 1.51 -11.35 -27.55
C ILE A 86 2.88 -11.83 -28.04
N PRO A 87 3.98 -11.52 -27.33
CA PRO A 87 5.33 -11.81 -27.83
C PRO A 87 5.60 -13.30 -27.99
N ASP A 88 5.12 -14.13 -27.05
CA ASP A 88 5.46 -15.56 -26.91
C ASP A 88 4.36 -16.32 -26.15
N GLY A 89 4.36 -17.67 -26.20
CA GLY A 89 3.46 -18.52 -25.40
C GLY A 89 3.63 -18.35 -23.88
N ASN A 90 4.80 -17.86 -23.43
CA ASN A 90 5.11 -17.59 -22.02
C ASN A 90 4.59 -16.23 -21.52
N PHE A 91 3.88 -15.47 -22.35
CA PHE A 91 3.38 -14.15 -21.97
C PHE A 91 2.51 -14.13 -20.70
N PRO A 92 1.58 -15.08 -20.45
CA PRO A 92 0.85 -15.12 -19.19
C PRO A 92 1.75 -15.28 -17.96
N ILE A 93 2.85 -16.03 -18.09
CA ILE A 93 3.86 -16.17 -17.03
C ILE A 93 4.56 -14.84 -16.80
N ALA A 94 4.96 -14.14 -17.87
CA ALA A 94 5.58 -12.83 -17.76
C ALA A 94 4.67 -11.77 -17.10
N VAL A 95 3.37 -11.79 -17.39
CA VAL A 95 2.35 -10.96 -16.72
C VAL A 95 2.27 -11.30 -15.22
N SER A 96 2.24 -12.59 -14.89
CA SER A 96 2.23 -13.07 -13.51
C SER A 96 3.47 -12.66 -12.71
N VAL A 97 4.65 -12.78 -13.32
CA VAL A 97 5.93 -12.34 -12.75
C VAL A 97 5.97 -10.83 -12.58
N MET A 98 5.40 -10.07 -13.52
CA MET A 98 5.28 -8.62 -13.38
C MET A 98 4.42 -8.25 -12.16
N ALA A 99 3.29 -8.92 -11.94
CA ALA A 99 2.46 -8.72 -10.77
C ALA A 99 3.20 -9.03 -9.46
N MET A 100 4.03 -10.09 -9.44
CA MET A 100 4.88 -10.41 -8.28
C MET A 100 5.89 -9.30 -7.98
N LEU A 101 6.58 -8.77 -9.00
CA LEU A 101 7.54 -7.68 -8.85
C LEU A 101 6.87 -6.38 -8.37
N VAL A 102 5.67 -6.10 -8.86
CA VAL A 102 4.86 -4.95 -8.43
C VAL A 102 4.45 -5.10 -6.96
N LEU A 103 3.99 -6.29 -6.55
CA LEU A 103 3.60 -6.54 -5.17
C LEU A 103 4.79 -6.43 -4.23
N GLU A 104 5.95 -6.98 -4.61
CA GLU A 104 7.20 -6.84 -3.86
C GLU A 104 7.54 -5.35 -3.68
N GLU A 105 7.52 -4.57 -4.76
CA GLU A 105 7.82 -3.14 -4.70
C GLU A 105 6.80 -2.37 -3.86
N TYR A 106 5.51 -2.67 -3.98
CA TYR A 106 4.44 -2.03 -3.22
C TYR A 106 4.56 -2.31 -1.71
N CYS A 107 4.95 -3.53 -1.34
CA CYS A 107 5.12 -3.96 0.04
C CYS A 107 6.44 -3.50 0.68
N ARG A 108 7.34 -2.84 -0.07
CA ARG A 108 8.58 -2.30 0.49
C ARG A 108 8.29 -1.19 1.48
N THR A 109 8.88 -1.35 2.65
CA THR A 109 8.81 -0.41 3.78
C THR A 109 10.22 -0.21 4.35
N ALA A 110 10.41 0.76 5.26
CA ALA A 110 11.74 1.12 5.77
C ALA A 110 12.41 -0.01 6.59
N ASP A 111 11.61 -0.94 7.11
CA ASP A 111 11.99 -2.19 7.80
C ASP A 111 12.35 -3.32 6.83
N THR A 112 11.98 -3.23 5.55
CA THR A 112 12.37 -4.24 4.56
C THR A 112 13.89 -4.21 4.37
N LYS A 113 14.56 -5.36 4.55
CA LYS A 113 16.02 -5.49 4.43
C LYS A 113 16.48 -4.94 3.08
N GLY A 114 17.46 -4.03 3.09
CA GLY A 114 18.00 -3.41 1.88
C GLY A 114 17.10 -2.37 1.19
N ALA A 115 15.87 -2.14 1.66
CA ALA A 115 14.96 -1.16 1.07
C ALA A 115 15.19 0.27 1.58
N LYS A 116 15.72 0.43 2.80
CA LYS A 116 15.99 1.73 3.43
C LYS A 116 17.01 2.54 2.62
N CYS A 117 16.69 3.80 2.32
CA CYS A 117 17.64 4.69 1.67
C CYS A 117 18.81 5.03 2.62
N LEU A 118 19.95 5.38 2.03
CA LEU A 118 21.15 5.83 2.73
C LEU A 118 20.95 7.14 3.53
N CYS A 119 19.83 7.85 3.34
CA CYS A 119 19.42 8.92 4.25
C CYS A 119 18.85 8.42 5.60
N GLY A 120 18.92 7.11 5.88
CA GLY A 120 18.38 6.49 7.08
C GLY A 120 16.86 6.34 7.07
N GLY A 121 16.22 6.42 5.91
CA GLY A 121 14.75 6.35 5.80
C GLY A 121 14.02 7.68 5.96
N ARG A 122 14.72 8.77 6.33
CA ARG A 122 14.09 10.08 6.63
C ARG A 122 13.52 10.83 5.43
N GLY A 123 13.89 10.47 4.20
CA GLY A 123 13.54 11.25 3.01
C GLY A 123 14.30 12.57 2.85
N GLU A 124 15.04 13.01 3.88
CA GLU A 124 15.74 14.30 3.91
C GLU A 124 17.19 14.16 4.39
N ILE A 125 18.02 15.11 3.96
CA ILE A 125 19.43 15.24 4.31
C ILE A 125 19.75 16.68 4.70
N ARG A 126 20.77 16.89 5.53
CA ARG A 126 21.19 18.25 5.92
C ARG A 126 21.74 19.01 4.71
N ASP A 127 21.23 20.21 4.48
CA ASP A 127 21.80 21.15 3.53
C ASP A 127 22.97 21.88 4.19
N ILE A 128 24.18 21.36 4.00
CA ILE A 128 25.40 21.90 4.61
C ILE A 128 25.56 23.39 4.27
N LYS A 129 25.33 23.78 3.00
CA LYS A 129 25.55 25.15 2.53
C LYS A 129 24.59 26.14 3.19
N LYS A 130 23.29 25.82 3.19
CA LYS A 130 22.27 26.67 3.85
C LYS A 130 22.38 26.63 5.37
N SER A 131 22.80 25.50 5.94
CA SER A 131 22.99 25.38 7.38
C SER A 131 24.10 26.31 7.88
N ILE A 132 25.22 26.36 7.16
CA ILE A 132 26.33 27.26 7.49
C ILE A 132 25.88 28.72 7.36
N LYS A 133 25.21 29.07 6.26
CA LYS A 133 24.75 30.45 6.02
C LYS A 133 23.74 30.96 7.07
N SER A 134 22.87 30.09 7.57
CA SER A 134 21.82 30.48 8.54
C SER A 134 22.22 30.29 10.01
N GLY A 135 23.37 29.67 10.28
CA GLY A 135 23.80 29.29 11.63
C GLY A 135 22.93 28.21 12.29
N LYS A 136 21.95 27.63 11.58
CA LYS A 136 21.01 26.62 12.08
C LYS A 136 20.97 25.40 11.15
N PRO A 137 20.68 24.18 11.63
CA PRO A 137 20.52 23.02 10.76
C PRO A 137 19.33 23.21 9.79
N VAL A 138 19.61 23.31 8.50
CA VAL A 138 18.61 23.36 7.42
C VAL A 138 18.58 22.00 6.73
N MET A 139 17.39 21.42 6.56
CA MET A 139 17.18 20.16 5.85
C MET A 139 16.78 20.41 4.40
N LYS A 140 17.12 19.46 3.51
CA LYS A 140 16.64 19.42 2.13
C LYS A 140 16.21 18.00 1.78
N THR A 141 15.33 17.88 0.79
CA THR A 141 14.91 16.58 0.25
C THR A 141 16.12 15.78 -0.22
N CYS A 142 16.14 14.49 0.13
CA CYS A 142 17.21 13.59 -0.28
C CYS A 142 17.20 13.41 -1.80
N SER A 143 18.33 13.70 -2.45
CA SER A 143 18.48 13.55 -3.91
C SER A 143 18.35 12.11 -4.41
N ARG A 144 18.65 11.13 -3.55
CA ARG A 144 18.59 9.69 -3.91
C ARG A 144 17.17 9.16 -3.94
N CYS A 145 16.44 9.29 -2.83
CA CYS A 145 15.08 8.75 -2.70
C CYS A 145 13.99 9.77 -3.06
N LYS A 146 14.34 11.02 -3.32
CA LYS A 146 13.39 12.11 -3.65
C LYS A 146 12.28 12.25 -2.61
N GLY A 147 12.60 12.06 -1.34
CA GLY A 147 11.65 12.17 -0.22
C GLY A 147 10.98 10.86 0.20
N SER A 148 11.09 9.76 -0.57
CA SER A 148 10.40 8.51 -0.22
C SER A 148 11.00 7.78 0.99
N GLY A 149 12.25 8.07 1.34
CA GLY A 149 12.98 7.32 2.36
C GLY A 149 13.42 5.91 1.93
N LEU A 150 12.97 5.43 0.77
CA LEU A 150 13.30 4.11 0.23
C LEU A 150 14.30 4.22 -0.92
N LYS A 151 15.13 3.19 -1.10
CA LYS A 151 15.99 3.05 -2.27
C LYS A 151 15.12 3.05 -3.53
N PRO A 152 15.42 3.85 -4.57
CA PRO A 152 14.64 3.83 -5.80
C PRO A 152 14.56 2.43 -6.40
N PHE A 153 13.39 2.09 -6.95
CA PHE A 153 13.20 0.84 -7.65
C PHE A 153 14.08 0.75 -8.90
N SER A 154 14.68 -0.41 -9.12
CA SER A 154 15.49 -0.65 -10.32
C SER A 154 14.64 -1.34 -11.38
N HIS A 155 14.20 -0.57 -12.39
CA HIS A 155 13.54 -1.15 -13.57
C HIS A 155 14.47 -2.10 -14.36
N GLY A 156 15.79 -1.98 -14.20
CA GLY A 156 16.74 -2.96 -14.76
C GLY A 156 16.56 -4.36 -14.17
N ARG A 157 16.18 -4.46 -12.89
CA ARG A 157 15.82 -5.74 -12.26
C ARG A 157 14.58 -6.36 -12.91
N CYS A 158 13.55 -5.56 -13.16
CA CYS A 158 12.35 -6.05 -13.86
C CYS A 158 12.67 -6.57 -15.25
N LEU A 159 13.44 -5.81 -16.04
CA LEU A 159 13.82 -6.23 -17.38
C LEU A 159 14.58 -7.56 -17.33
N HIS A 160 15.59 -7.67 -16.47
CA HIS A 160 16.37 -8.90 -16.32
C HIS A 160 15.49 -10.12 -15.96
N VAL A 161 14.59 -9.97 -15.00
CA VAL A 161 13.68 -11.05 -14.61
C VAL A 161 12.72 -11.42 -15.75
N LEU A 162 12.16 -10.44 -16.46
CA LEU A 162 11.28 -10.70 -17.60
C LEU A 162 12.00 -11.44 -18.74
N THR A 163 13.26 -11.10 -19.02
CA THR A 163 14.04 -11.75 -20.09
C THR A 163 14.27 -13.24 -19.89
N LEU A 164 14.06 -13.75 -18.67
CA LEU A 164 14.11 -15.19 -18.38
C LEU A 164 12.89 -15.95 -18.90
N PHE A 165 11.78 -15.24 -19.18
CA PHE A 165 10.51 -15.85 -19.60
C PHE A 165 10.11 -15.46 -21.02
N VAL A 166 10.41 -14.23 -21.44
CA VAL A 166 10.00 -13.64 -22.72
C VAL A 166 11.12 -12.81 -23.33
N SER A 167 11.22 -12.80 -24.65
CA SER A 167 12.24 -12.02 -25.36
C SER A 167 11.90 -10.51 -25.37
N VAL A 168 12.42 -9.77 -24.40
CA VAL A 168 12.11 -8.34 -24.23
C VAL A 168 13.37 -7.48 -24.36
N SER A 169 13.38 -6.62 -25.38
CA SER A 169 14.40 -5.57 -25.50
C SER A 169 14.13 -4.41 -24.53
N GLN A 170 15.16 -3.62 -24.22
CA GLN A 170 14.98 -2.44 -23.38
C GLN A 170 14.01 -1.41 -24.00
N SER A 171 14.00 -1.24 -25.32
CA SER A 171 13.04 -0.34 -25.96
C SER A 171 11.59 -0.81 -25.76
N SER A 172 11.34 -2.11 -25.93
CA SER A 172 10.02 -2.72 -25.69
C SER A 172 9.60 -2.60 -24.23
N TYR A 173 10.54 -2.84 -23.30
CA TYR A 173 10.29 -2.68 -21.88
C TYR A 173 9.89 -1.25 -21.50
N SER A 174 10.66 -0.26 -21.97
CA SER A 174 10.37 1.14 -21.67
C SER A 174 9.01 1.60 -22.21
N ARG A 175 8.60 1.10 -23.39
CA ARG A 175 7.36 1.51 -24.06
C ARG A 175 6.11 0.80 -23.54
N HIS A 176 6.19 -0.48 -23.18
CA HIS A 176 5.00 -1.29 -22.87
C HIS A 176 5.01 -1.81 -21.42
N TRP A 177 6.09 -2.49 -21.03
CA TRP A 177 6.17 -3.14 -19.72
C TRP A 177 6.29 -2.15 -18.55
N ARG A 178 7.00 -1.02 -18.72
CA ARG A 178 7.12 0.00 -17.68
C ARG A 178 5.80 0.73 -17.42
N PRO A 179 5.04 1.19 -18.43
CA PRO A 179 3.69 1.70 -18.22
C PRO A 179 2.76 0.67 -17.58
N PHE A 180 2.83 -0.60 -18.02
CA PHE A 180 2.05 -1.68 -17.42
C PHE A 180 2.39 -1.88 -15.93
N PHE A 181 3.68 -1.92 -15.55
CA PHE A 181 4.12 -1.95 -14.15
C PHE A 181 3.54 -0.79 -13.34
N ASN A 182 3.60 0.43 -13.88
CA ASN A 182 3.09 1.62 -13.21
C ASN A 182 1.57 1.57 -13.02
N GLU A 183 0.82 1.02 -13.98
CA GLU A 183 -0.63 0.84 -13.88
C GLU A 183 -0.99 -0.17 -12.79
N LEU A 184 -0.29 -1.30 -12.72
CA LEU A 184 -0.47 -2.29 -11.66
C LEU A 184 -0.15 -1.70 -10.28
N MET A 185 0.93 -0.93 -10.17
CA MET A 185 1.28 -0.21 -8.94
C MET A 185 0.18 0.79 -8.55
N THR A 186 -0.36 1.52 -9.53
CA THR A 186 -1.46 2.47 -9.33
C THR A 186 -2.73 1.76 -8.88
N TRP A 187 -2.99 0.55 -9.38
CA TRP A 187 -4.10 -0.28 -8.90
C TRP A 187 -3.92 -0.65 -7.43
N CYS A 188 -2.72 -1.05 -6.98
CA CYS A 188 -2.47 -1.34 -5.57
C CYS A 188 -2.80 -0.14 -4.67
N TYR A 189 -2.37 1.07 -5.05
CA TYR A 189 -2.70 2.29 -4.30
C TYR A 189 -4.19 2.65 -4.35
N ARG A 190 -4.88 2.41 -5.48
CA ARG A 190 -6.34 2.57 -5.57
C ARG A 190 -7.07 1.63 -4.61
N GLN A 191 -6.65 0.37 -4.53
CA GLN A 191 -7.23 -0.61 -3.61
C GLN A 191 -6.93 -0.25 -2.15
N GLU A 192 -5.71 0.20 -1.83
CA GLU A 192 -5.35 0.72 -0.49
C GLU A 192 -6.28 1.86 -0.09
N SER A 193 -6.46 2.86 -0.97
CA SER A 193 -7.31 4.02 -0.74
C SER A 193 -8.80 3.65 -0.60
N ALA A 194 -9.28 2.70 -1.40
CA ALA A 194 -10.66 2.20 -1.30
C ALA A 194 -10.93 1.54 0.05
N ALA A 195 -10.01 0.67 0.52
CA ALA A 195 -10.12 0.04 1.83
C ALA A 195 -10.06 1.08 2.97
N GLU A 196 -9.17 2.06 2.89
CA GLU A 196 -9.11 3.17 3.85
C GLU A 196 -10.42 3.99 3.87
N GLY A 197 -11.00 4.26 2.71
CA GLY A 197 -12.26 5.00 2.58
C GLY A 197 -13.46 4.26 3.19
N ILE A 198 -13.58 2.95 2.93
CA ILE A 198 -14.62 2.10 3.53
C ILE A 198 -14.44 2.02 5.04
N TYR A 199 -13.23 1.73 5.51
CA TYR A 199 -12.96 1.66 6.95
C TYR A 199 -13.28 2.98 7.65
N LYS A 200 -12.89 4.12 7.04
CA LYS A 200 -13.22 5.44 7.58
C LYS A 200 -14.72 5.65 7.66
N ARG A 201 -15.48 5.29 6.62
CA ARG A 201 -16.95 5.44 6.61
C ARG A 201 -17.63 4.63 7.72
N ILE A 202 -17.12 3.44 8.02
CA ILE A 202 -17.66 2.57 9.08
C ILE A 202 -17.30 3.11 10.47
N THR A 203 -16.09 3.66 10.63
CA THR A 203 -15.54 4.05 11.92
C THR A 203 -15.73 5.52 12.29
N THR A 204 -16.20 6.35 11.36
CA THR A 204 -16.66 7.70 11.68
C THR A 204 -18.10 7.63 12.16
N PRO A 205 -18.43 8.14 13.36
CA PRO A 205 -19.82 8.24 13.78
C PRO A 205 -20.60 9.03 12.73
N PHE A 206 -21.69 8.47 12.25
CA PHE A 206 -22.67 9.22 11.47
C PHE A 206 -23.16 10.37 12.37
N PRO A 207 -23.21 11.63 11.91
CA PRO A 207 -23.99 12.63 12.62
C PRO A 207 -25.43 12.12 12.63
N PHE A 208 -25.90 11.73 13.81
CA PHE A 208 -27.28 11.37 14.03
C PHE A 208 -28.11 12.59 13.63
N SER A 209 -28.85 12.51 12.53
CA SER A 209 -29.88 13.50 12.24
C SER A 209 -30.83 13.49 13.42
N GLN A 210 -30.80 14.55 14.23
CA GLN A 210 -31.90 14.82 15.15
C GLN A 210 -33.13 15.07 14.27
N GLU A 211 -34.05 14.12 14.24
CA GLU A 211 -35.44 14.42 13.96
C GLU A 211 -35.91 15.34 15.08
N GLU A 212 -35.84 16.65 14.86
CA GLU A 212 -36.61 17.60 15.65
C GLU A 212 -38.10 17.28 15.42
N SER A 213 -38.69 16.68 16.45
CA SER A 213 -40.12 16.58 16.66
C SER A 213 -40.74 17.97 16.68
N GLY A 214 -41.17 18.46 15.53
CA GLY A 214 -42.11 19.58 15.41
C GLY A 214 -43.53 19.09 15.68
N HIS A 215 -43.98 19.16 16.94
CA HIS A 215 -45.40 19.09 17.29
C HIS A 215 -46.12 20.32 16.71
N PRO A 216 -47.20 20.16 15.91
CA PRO A 216 -48.08 21.27 15.63
C PRO A 216 -49.21 21.31 16.68
N SER A 217 -49.22 22.44 17.41
CA SER A 217 -50.36 23.11 18.09
C SER A 217 -51.14 22.33 19.15
#